data_AF-A0A1Z5RJD3-F1
#
_entry.id   AF-A0A1Z5RJD3-F1
#
_cell.length_a   1.000
_cell.length_b   1.000
_cell.length_c   1.000
_cell.angle_alpha   90.00
_cell.angle_beta   90.00
_cell.angle_gamma   90.00
#
_symmetry.space_group_name_H-M   'P 1'
#
loop_
_entity.id
_entity.type
_entity.pdbx_description
1 polymer ?
#
loop_
_entity_poly.entity_id
_entity_poly.type
_entity_poly.pdbx_seq_one_letter_code
_entity_poly.pdbx_strand_id
1 'polypeptide(L)'
;MHPAVKLLLLLHVLAAMFLKSNALQLRPTGGGGGGAAGASCIPHEREALLAFKHGISSDPMDLLASWKMDRDCCRWRGVRTKPDMHRI
;
A
#
# COMPACT_ATOMS: atom_id res chain seq x y z
N MET A 1 -25.55 -29.45 -25.33
CA MET A 1 -24.53 -28.43 -24.97
C MET A 1 -25.18 -27.07 -25.13
N HIS A 2 -25.42 -26.32 -24.06
CA HIS A 2 -26.21 -25.10 -24.09
C HIS A 2 -25.29 -23.88 -24.31
N PRO A 3 -25.16 -23.35 -25.54
CA PRO A 3 -24.19 -22.30 -25.86
C PRO A 3 -24.45 -21.01 -25.06
N ALA A 4 -25.71 -20.75 -24.73
CA ALA A 4 -26.13 -19.63 -23.90
C ALA A 4 -25.55 -19.70 -22.48
N VAL A 5 -25.49 -20.89 -21.87
CA VAL A 5 -24.95 -21.07 -20.52
C VAL A 5 -23.44 -20.81 -20.49
N LYS A 6 -22.73 -21.22 -21.56
CA LYS A 6 -21.29 -20.98 -21.69
C LYS A 6 -20.97 -19.49 -21.87
N LEU A 7 -21.79 -18.76 -22.63
CA LEU A 7 -21.62 -17.32 -22.84
C LEU A 7 -21.89 -16.52 -21.55
N LEU A 8 -22.94 -16.89 -20.81
CA LEU A 8 -23.26 -16.28 -19.51
C LEU A 8 -22.13 -16.50 -18.49
N LEU A 9 -21.56 -17.71 -18.44
CA LEU A 9 -20.42 -18.00 -17.57
C LEU A 9 -19.17 -17.18 -17.93
N LEU A 10 -18.86 -17.04 -19.23
CA LEU A 10 -17.69 -16.25 -19.68
C LEU A 10 -17.85 -14.76 -19.33
N LEU A 11 -19.03 -14.18 -19.53
CA LEU A 11 -19.31 -12.79 -19.16
C LEU A 11 -19.17 -12.55 -17.64
N HIS A 12 -19.70 -13.46 -16.82
CA HIS A 12 -19.56 -13.37 -15.36
C HIS A 12 -18.10 -13.46 -14.90
N VAL A 13 -17.29 -14.35 -15.50
CA VAL A 13 -15.86 -14.50 -15.15
C VAL A 13 -15.07 -13.25 -15.54
N LEU A 14 -15.32 -12.68 -16.72
CA LEU A 14 -14.67 -11.44 -17.16
C LEU A 14 -15.04 -10.26 -16.25
N ALA A 15 -16.34 -10.06 -15.98
CA ALA A 15 -16.79 -9.00 -15.07
C ALA A 15 -16.19 -9.16 -13.66
N ALA A 16 -16.14 -10.39 -13.12
CA ALA A 16 -15.52 -10.66 -11.82
C ALA A 16 -14.02 -10.35 -11.80
N MET A 17 -13.28 -10.60 -12.90
CA MET A 17 -11.86 -10.22 -12.99
C MET A 17 -11.64 -8.71 -13.06
N PHE A 18 -12.53 -7.97 -13.74
CA PHE A 18 -12.49 -6.51 -13.76
C PHE A 18 -12.83 -5.91 -12.37
N LEU A 19 -13.84 -6.42 -11.67
CA LEU A 19 -14.16 -5.96 -10.30
C LEU A 19 -13.11 -6.33 -9.26
N LYS A 20 -12.36 -7.43 -9.47
CA LYS A 20 -11.30 -7.87 -8.54
C LYS A 20 -9.97 -7.11 -8.69
N SER A 21 -9.84 -6.20 -9.67
CA SER A 21 -8.58 -5.47 -9.88
C SER A 21 -8.30 -4.29 -8.95
N ASN A 22 -9.19 -3.91 -8.02
CA ASN A 22 -8.96 -2.74 -7.16
C ASN A 22 -9.23 -2.92 -5.64
N ALA A 23 -9.32 -4.14 -5.10
CA ALA A 23 -9.71 -4.29 -3.68
C ALA A 23 -9.11 -5.45 -2.88
N LEU A 24 -8.14 -6.23 -3.39
CA LEU A 24 -7.63 -7.40 -2.66
C LEU A 24 -6.16 -7.33 -2.23
N GLN A 25 -5.68 -6.21 -1.69
CA GLN A 25 -4.52 -6.19 -0.77
C GLN A 25 -4.52 -4.96 0.17
N LEU A 26 -5.64 -4.66 0.82
CA LEU A 26 -5.61 -3.94 2.10
C LEU A 26 -6.31 -4.83 3.14
N ARG A 27 -5.64 -5.93 3.49
CA ARG A 27 -6.00 -6.72 4.67
C ARG A 27 -5.18 -6.18 5.83
N PRO A 28 -5.75 -5.38 6.76
CA PRO A 28 -5.03 -5.03 7.97
C PRO A 28 -5.05 -6.24 8.89
N THR A 29 -3.99 -7.04 8.87
CA THR A 29 -3.67 -7.88 10.03
C THR A 29 -3.04 -6.97 11.08
N GLY A 30 -3.86 -6.45 11.99
CA GLY A 30 -3.37 -5.78 13.18
C GLY A 30 -2.62 -6.77 14.08
N GLY A 31 -1.51 -6.32 14.64
CA GLY A 31 -0.73 -7.06 15.63
C GLY A 31 0.52 -6.29 16.03
N GLY A 32 0.43 -5.53 17.12
CA GLY A 32 1.53 -4.74 17.67
C GLY A 32 2.63 -5.61 18.31
N GLY A 33 3.84 -5.06 18.30
CA GLY A 33 5.00 -5.59 19.02
C GLY A 33 6.07 -4.50 19.12
N GLY A 34 6.18 -3.87 20.29
CA GLY A 34 7.13 -2.81 20.57
C GLY A 34 8.58 -3.29 20.47
N GLY A 35 9.43 -2.44 19.89
CA GLY A 35 10.87 -2.65 19.79
C GLY A 35 11.57 -1.31 19.67
N ALA A 36 12.14 -0.86 20.78
CA ALA A 36 12.85 0.39 21.00
C ALA A 36 13.86 0.80 19.90
N ALA A 37 13.50 1.80 19.11
CA ALA A 37 14.39 2.75 18.42
C ALA A 37 13.47 3.82 17.81
N GLY A 38 13.76 5.11 18.00
CA GLY A 38 12.83 6.23 17.79
C GLY A 38 11.85 6.02 16.63
N ALA A 39 10.55 5.95 16.94
CA ALA A 39 9.42 5.75 16.04
C ALA A 39 9.78 5.36 14.59
N SER A 40 10.36 4.17 14.38
CA SER A 40 10.53 3.61 13.04
C SER A 40 9.15 3.29 12.50
N CYS A 41 8.91 3.54 11.22
CA CYS A 41 7.60 3.26 10.66
C CYS A 41 7.35 1.76 10.53
N ILE A 42 6.12 1.36 10.79
CA ILE A 42 5.73 -0.05 10.69
C ILE A 42 5.67 -0.45 9.20
N PRO A 43 5.86 -1.74 8.88
CA PRO A 43 5.85 -2.23 7.50
C PRO A 43 4.63 -1.75 6.69
N HIS A 44 3.44 -1.73 7.31
CA HIS A 44 2.22 -1.29 6.66
C HIS A 44 2.24 0.18 6.21
N GLU A 45 2.80 1.08 7.01
CA GLU A 45 2.92 2.50 6.65
C GLU A 45 3.86 2.70 5.46
N ARG A 46 5.00 1.99 5.48
CA ARG A 46 5.98 1.98 4.38
C ARG A 46 5.35 1.50 3.08
N GLU A 47 4.61 0.39 3.13
CA GLU A 47 3.93 -0.20 1.97
C GLU A 47 2.87 0.74 1.40
N ALA A 48 2.03 1.33 2.26
CA ALA A 48 1.00 2.27 1.83
C ALA A 48 1.58 3.51 1.12
N LEU A 49 2.67 4.06 1.65
CA LEU A 49 3.37 5.20 1.03
C LEU A 49 4.05 4.81 -0.29
N LEU A 50 4.62 3.61 -0.40
CA LEU A 50 5.17 3.13 -1.68
C LEU A 50 4.05 2.89 -2.72
N ALA A 51 2.90 2.35 -2.32
CA ALA A 51 1.75 2.23 -3.20
C ALA A 51 1.27 3.60 -3.71
N PHE A 52 1.23 4.61 -2.83
CA PHE A 52 0.96 6.00 -3.21
C PHE A 52 1.97 6.52 -4.24
N LYS A 53 3.27 6.30 -4.03
CA LYS A 53 4.32 6.67 -4.99
C LYS A 53 4.12 6.01 -6.37
N HIS A 54 3.75 4.73 -6.42
CA HIS A 54 3.48 4.04 -7.69
C HIS A 54 2.29 4.63 -8.45
N GLY A 55 1.32 5.23 -7.75
CA GLY A 55 0.19 5.92 -8.38
C GLY A 55 0.55 7.27 -9.00
N ILE A 56 1.74 7.82 -8.74
CA ILE A 56 2.19 9.11 -9.27
C ILE A 56 3.00 8.86 -10.53
N SER A 57 2.45 9.27 -11.68
CA SER A 57 3.05 9.04 -13.00
C SER A 57 4.18 9.99 -13.37
N SER A 58 4.30 11.14 -12.69
CA SER A 58 5.31 12.15 -12.99
C SER A 58 5.74 12.87 -11.71
N ASP A 59 7.02 12.74 -11.35
CA ASP A 59 7.68 13.44 -10.23
C ASP A 59 8.89 14.24 -10.75
N PRO A 60 8.67 15.31 -11.54
CA PRO A 60 9.76 16.04 -12.21
C PRO A 60 10.67 16.80 -11.22
N MET A 61 10.22 16.94 -9.97
CA MET A 61 10.94 17.64 -8.91
C MET A 61 11.59 16.68 -7.91
N ASP A 62 11.54 15.37 -8.18
CA ASP A 62 12.12 14.32 -7.33
C ASP A 62 11.67 14.40 -5.87
N LEU A 63 10.42 14.82 -5.62
CA LEU A 63 9.88 14.98 -4.27
C LEU A 63 9.82 13.63 -3.54
N LEU A 64 9.61 12.54 -4.28
CA LEU A 64 9.47 11.18 -3.77
C LEU A 64 10.74 10.35 -3.98
N ALA A 65 11.86 10.95 -4.40
CA ALA A 65 13.12 10.24 -4.65
C ALA A 65 13.68 9.55 -3.38
N SER A 66 13.40 10.13 -2.21
CA SER A 66 13.80 9.55 -0.91
C SER A 66 12.97 8.33 -0.50
N TRP A 67 11.80 8.10 -1.13
CA TRP A 67 10.88 7.04 -0.76
C TRP A 67 11.35 5.70 -1.37
N LYS A 68 12.00 4.87 -0.54
CA LYS A 68 12.64 3.61 -0.94
C LYS A 68 12.48 2.52 0.12
N MET A 69 12.32 1.28 -0.34
CA MET A 69 12.04 0.11 0.51
C MET A 69 13.12 -0.16 1.57
N ASP A 70 14.38 0.16 1.28
CA ASP A 70 15.56 -0.08 2.12
C ASP A 70 15.76 0.97 3.24
N ARG A 71 14.88 1.96 3.34
CA ARG A 71 14.96 3.06 4.31
C ARG A 71 13.76 3.05 5.25
N ASP A 72 13.98 3.48 6.48
CA ASP A 72 12.89 3.85 7.37
C ASP A 72 12.11 5.03 6.77
N CYS A 73 10.79 4.88 6.62
CA CYS A 73 9.96 5.87 5.94
C CYS A 73 9.81 7.18 6.72
N CYS A 74 10.11 7.16 8.01
CA CYS A 74 10.24 8.36 8.85
C CYS A 74 11.35 9.30 8.39
N ARG A 75 12.30 8.79 7.60
CA ARG A 75 13.42 9.55 7.04
C ARG A 75 13.13 10.06 5.63
N TRP A 76 11.97 9.71 5.05
CA TRP A 76 11.60 10.19 3.73
C TRP A 76 11.19 11.66 3.78
N ARG A 77 11.55 12.41 2.74
CA ARG A 77 11.16 13.80 2.57
C ARG A 77 9.63 13.90 2.61
N GLY A 78 9.12 14.79 3.45
CA GLY A 78 7.69 15.07 3.59
C GLY A 78 6.92 14.11 4.51
N VAL A 79 7.55 13.06 5.03
CA VAL A 79 6.94 12.15 6.01
C VAL A 79 7.23 12.66 7.42
N ARG A 80 6.18 12.89 8.22
CA ARG A 80 6.30 13.29 9.63
C ARG A 80 5.76 12.18 10.51
N THR A 81 6.56 11.71 11.45
CA THR A 81 6.09 10.84 12.52
C THR A 81 5.57 11.64 13.70
N LYS A 82 4.67 11.04 14.46
CA LYS A 82 4.37 11.57 15.78
C LYS A 82 5.60 11.39 16.66
N PRO A 83 5.99 12.42 17.44
CA PRO A 83 6.99 12.21 18.48
C PRO A 83 6.48 11.14 19.44
N ASP A 84 7.40 10.32 19.94
CA ASP A 84 7.06 9.29 20.91
C ASP A 84 6.63 9.97 22.22
N MET A 85 5.33 9.97 22.46
CA MET A 85 4.71 10.60 23.63
C MET A 85 4.96 9.79 24.92
N HIS A 86 5.58 8.60 24.85
CA HIS A 86 5.92 7.76 26.01
C HIS A 86 7.30 8.05 26.63
N ARG A 87 8.04 9.05 26.14
CA ARG A 87 9.40 9.38 26.60
C ARG A 87 9.55 10.78 27.21
N ILE A 88 8.49 11.34 27.81
CA ILE A 88 8.54 12.61 28.56
C ILE A 88 8.27 12.36 30.03
#